data_AF-A0A644VVC6-F1
#
_entry.id   AF-A0A644VVC6-F1
#
_cell.length_a   1.000
_cell.length_b   1.000
_cell.length_c   1.000
_cell.angle_alpha   90.00
_cell.angle_beta   90.00
_cell.angle_gamma   90.00
#
_symmetry.space_group_name_H-M   'P 1'
#
loop_
_entity.id
_entity.type
_entity.pdbx_description
1 polymer ?
#
loop_
_entity_poly.entity_id
_entity_poly.type
_entity_poly.pdbx_seq_one_letter_code
_entity_poly.pdbx_strand_id
1 'polypeptide(L)'
;MNRMFQKGMAALLVLSAAVFLLTVGKGPHGSSLLPGRTRLAQVRWTGDAETETLVSGFVSCLASSAVSAAGKALAAHDAATAAFAAVSENTDSLSRFIQSQNGDVNRESALVQANAFWKYSLKYNVPLDLIVAVANTESHFRPEARSPAGAAGVMQVMWRVHAGLLQANGIMKEEDLLDPEMGIAAGSLLLSRYLKAYGDTKAALGRYYGGSATVYWNRISRNLAKVKNARVVAAF
;
A
#
# COMPACT_ATOMS: atom_id res chain seq x y z
N MET A 1 26.43 7.78 7.95
CA MET A 1 25.22 7.41 7.20
C MET A 1 25.63 6.55 6.00
N ASN A 2 25.55 5.25 6.24
CA ASN A 2 25.82 4.02 5.50
C ASN A 2 26.21 4.03 4.00
N ARG A 3 27.40 3.45 3.72
CA ARG A 3 27.85 2.91 2.41
C ARG A 3 26.82 1.95 1.76
N MET A 4 25.86 1.44 2.53
CA MET A 4 24.73 0.64 2.04
C MET A 4 23.74 1.46 1.20
N PHE A 5 23.52 2.74 1.53
CA PHE A 5 22.64 3.64 0.77
C PHE A 5 23.26 4.05 -0.58
N GLN A 6 24.58 4.26 -0.61
CA GLN A 6 25.30 4.55 -1.86
C GLN A 6 25.31 3.35 -2.82
N LYS A 7 25.43 2.12 -2.31
CA LYS A 7 25.34 0.91 -3.12
C LYS A 7 23.91 0.65 -3.64
N GLY A 8 22.89 0.99 -2.85
CA GLY A 8 21.49 0.91 -3.28
C GLY A 8 21.12 1.91 -4.38
N MET A 9 21.57 3.16 -4.27
CA MET A 9 21.35 4.17 -5.31
C MET A 9 22.11 3.88 -6.61
N ALA A 10 23.33 3.35 -6.53
CA ALA A 10 24.10 2.95 -7.70
C ALA A 10 23.40 1.81 -8.48
N ALA A 11 22.81 0.84 -7.77
CA ALA A 11 22.03 -0.24 -8.39
C ALA A 11 20.76 0.29 -9.08
N LEU A 12 20.10 1.30 -8.50
CA LEU A 12 18.90 1.92 -9.07
C LEU A 12 19.21 2.76 -10.33
N LEU A 13 20.36 3.44 -10.35
CA LEU A 13 20.85 4.20 -11.52
C LEU A 13 21.30 3.28 -12.67
N VAL A 14 21.92 2.13 -12.36
CA VAL A 14 22.33 1.15 -13.38
C VAL A 14 21.12 0.44 -14.00
N LEU A 15 20.07 0.16 -13.21
CA LEU A 15 18.81 -0.37 -13.74
C LEU A 15 18.11 0.62 -14.68
N SER A 16 18.12 1.92 -14.34
CA SER A 16 17.54 2.96 -15.18
C SER A 16 18.30 3.13 -16.51
N ALA A 17 19.63 3.04 -16.49
CA ALA A 17 20.47 3.13 -17.69
C ALA A 17 20.33 1.92 -18.64
N ALA A 18 20.18 0.71 -18.09
CA ALA A 18 19.99 -0.51 -18.89
C ALA A 18 18.62 -0.53 -19.58
N VAL A 19 17.57 -0.05 -18.90
CA VAL A 19 16.24 0.13 -19.48
C VAL A 19 16.27 1.21 -20.57
N PHE A 20 16.97 2.34 -20.35
CA PHE A 20 17.12 3.40 -21.34
C PHE A 20 17.87 2.94 -22.61
N LEU A 21 18.94 2.15 -22.48
CA LEU A 21 19.66 1.57 -23.63
C LEU A 21 18.81 0.56 -24.42
N LEU A 22 17.91 -0.17 -23.76
CA LEU A 22 17.00 -1.12 -24.41
C LEU A 22 15.80 -0.43 -25.06
N THR A 23 15.34 0.71 -24.54
CA THR A 23 14.22 1.47 -25.12
C THR A 23 14.65 2.45 -26.22
N VAL A 24 15.85 3.03 -26.15
CA VAL A 24 16.35 3.97 -27.18
C VAL A 24 16.88 3.24 -28.43
N GLY A 25 17.17 1.93 -28.34
CA GLY A 25 17.62 1.12 -29.47
C GLY A 25 16.55 0.75 -30.52
N LYS A 26 15.28 1.14 -30.33
CA LYS A 26 14.19 0.91 -31.29
C LYS A 26 13.52 2.23 -31.70
N GLY A 27 14.24 3.02 -32.49
CA GLY A 27 13.65 4.04 -33.36
C GLY A 27 13.34 3.44 -34.75
N PRO A 28 12.18 3.74 -35.35
CA PRO A 28 11.83 3.30 -36.70
C PRO A 28 12.55 4.18 -37.73
N HIS A 29 12.91 3.59 -38.87
CA HIS A 29 13.60 4.18 -40.02
C HIS A 29 15.13 4.04 -40.02
N GLY A 30 15.60 3.33 -41.06
CA GLY A 30 17.00 3.08 -41.33
C GLY A 30 17.75 4.33 -41.77
N SER A 31 18.91 4.55 -41.17
CA SER A 31 20.13 5.01 -41.85
C SER A 31 21.27 4.93 -40.83
N SER A 32 22.31 4.18 -41.18
CA SER A 32 23.57 4.12 -40.45
C SER A 32 24.29 5.48 -40.55
N LEU A 33 24.39 6.19 -39.44
CA LEU A 33 25.17 7.43 -39.33
C LEU A 33 26.21 7.32 -38.21
N LEU A 34 27.34 6.67 -38.51
CA LEU A 34 28.65 7.01 -37.95
C LEU A 34 29.74 6.61 -38.98
N PRO A 35 30.50 7.58 -39.55
CA PRO A 35 31.70 7.29 -40.32
C PRO A 35 32.88 7.18 -39.35
N GLY A 36 33.57 6.03 -39.33
CA GLY A 36 34.65 5.87 -38.36
C GLY A 36 35.30 4.50 -38.42
N ARG A 37 35.90 4.22 -39.57
CA ARG A 37 36.91 3.20 -39.88
C ARG A 37 37.68 2.63 -38.67
N THR A 38 37.09 1.72 -37.90
CA THR A 38 37.84 0.75 -37.10
C THR A 38 38.06 -0.47 -37.96
N ARG A 39 39.31 -0.61 -38.39
CA ARG A 39 39.85 -1.80 -39.06
C ARG A 39 39.62 -2.96 -38.09
N LEU A 40 38.52 -3.70 -38.28
CA LEU A 40 38.32 -4.99 -37.61
C LEU A 40 39.43 -5.88 -38.13
N ALA A 41 40.48 -6.02 -37.34
CA ALA A 41 41.36 -7.16 -37.46
C ALA A 41 40.45 -8.38 -37.40
N GLN A 42 40.29 -9.08 -38.53
CA GLN A 42 39.83 -10.46 -38.52
C GLN A 42 40.83 -11.21 -37.66
N VAL A 43 40.53 -11.34 -36.38
CA VAL A 43 41.21 -12.27 -35.49
C VAL A 43 40.89 -13.65 -36.04
N ARG A 44 41.84 -14.19 -36.81
CA ARG A 44 41.81 -15.57 -37.25
C ARG A 44 42.08 -16.42 -36.01
N TRP A 45 41.01 -16.83 -35.35
CA TRP A 45 41.08 -17.81 -34.26
C TRP A 45 41.58 -19.13 -34.85
N THR A 46 42.81 -19.51 -34.54
CA THR A 46 43.26 -20.89 -34.62
C THR A 46 42.88 -21.53 -33.30
N GLY A 47 41.63 -21.98 -33.18
CA GLY A 47 41.11 -22.60 -31.97
C GLY A 47 41.11 -24.11 -32.13
N ASP A 48 41.84 -24.81 -31.26
CA ASP A 48 41.61 -26.24 -31.04
C ASP A 48 40.17 -26.44 -30.55
N ALA A 49 39.53 -27.56 -30.90
CA ALA A 49 38.11 -27.83 -30.63
C ALA A 49 37.69 -27.64 -29.15
N GLU A 50 38.64 -27.73 -28.22
CA GLU A 50 38.46 -27.48 -26.78
C GLU A 50 38.26 -25.99 -26.44
N THR A 51 38.83 -25.07 -27.21
CA THR A 51 38.72 -23.63 -26.97
C THR A 51 37.38 -23.06 -27.45
N GLU A 52 36.83 -23.57 -28.56
CA GLU A 52 35.48 -23.18 -29.03
C GLU A 52 34.37 -23.72 -28.12
N THR A 53 34.54 -24.92 -27.57
CA THR A 53 33.59 -25.50 -26.62
C THR A 53 33.58 -24.77 -25.29
N LEU A 54 34.76 -24.35 -24.79
CA LEU A 54 34.86 -23.51 -23.59
C LEU A 54 34.27 -22.12 -23.79
N VAL A 55 34.56 -21.46 -24.91
CA VAL A 55 34.04 -20.11 -25.20
C VAL A 55 32.52 -20.15 -25.44
N SER A 56 32.01 -21.13 -26.19
CA SER A 56 30.55 -21.27 -26.42
C SER A 56 29.79 -21.64 -25.15
N GLY A 57 30.37 -22.47 -24.27
CA GLY A 57 29.78 -22.81 -22.97
C GLY A 57 29.69 -21.60 -22.03
N PHE A 58 30.72 -20.75 -22.02
CA PHE A 58 30.74 -19.53 -21.21
C PHE A 58 29.74 -18.48 -21.72
N VAL A 59 29.66 -18.30 -23.03
CA VAL A 59 28.68 -17.39 -23.68
C VAL A 59 27.24 -17.87 -23.46
N SER A 60 26.99 -19.18 -23.56
CA SER A 60 25.67 -19.78 -23.30
C SER A 60 25.25 -19.63 -21.83
N CYS A 61 26.18 -19.78 -20.90
CA CYS A 61 25.93 -19.59 -19.47
C CYS A 61 25.57 -18.13 -19.14
N LEU A 62 26.33 -17.17 -19.67
CA LEU A 62 26.04 -15.74 -19.51
C LEU A 62 24.69 -15.35 -20.13
N ALA A 63 24.39 -15.82 -21.35
CA ALA A 63 23.11 -15.60 -22.00
C ALA A 63 21.93 -16.18 -21.20
N SER A 64 22.08 -17.39 -20.66
CA SER A 64 21.06 -18.04 -19.82
C SER A 64 20.82 -17.29 -18.51
N SER A 65 21.88 -16.77 -17.89
CA SER A 65 21.78 -15.97 -16.67
C SER A 65 21.06 -14.63 -16.90
N ALA A 66 21.33 -13.97 -18.03
CA ALA A 66 20.68 -12.73 -18.43
C ALA A 66 19.18 -12.94 -18.77
N VAL A 67 18.85 -14.02 -19.49
CA VAL A 67 17.47 -14.41 -19.77
C VAL A 67 16.70 -14.75 -18.50
N SER A 68 17.32 -15.47 -17.55
CA SER A 68 16.70 -15.75 -16.24
C SER A 68 16.46 -14.47 -15.42
N ALA A 69 17.42 -13.54 -15.42
CA ALA A 69 17.28 -12.25 -14.74
C ALA A 69 16.15 -11.41 -15.37
N ALA A 70 16.06 -11.37 -16.70
CA ALA A 70 14.97 -10.70 -17.42
C ALA A 70 13.61 -11.34 -17.13
N GLY A 71 13.53 -12.67 -17.07
CA GLY A 71 12.31 -13.39 -16.70
C GLY A 71 11.84 -13.10 -15.27
N LYS A 72 12.76 -13.00 -14.31
CA LYS A 72 12.45 -12.60 -12.92
C LYS A 72 11.96 -11.15 -12.85
N ALA A 73 12.56 -10.24 -13.62
CA ALA A 73 12.13 -8.84 -13.68
C ALA A 73 10.73 -8.68 -14.28
N LEU A 74 10.41 -9.43 -15.35
CA LEU A 74 9.08 -9.43 -15.96
C LEU A 74 8.03 -10.01 -15.01
N ALA A 75 8.33 -11.14 -14.35
CA ALA A 75 7.42 -11.73 -13.35
C ALA A 75 7.18 -10.79 -12.16
N ALA A 76 8.20 -10.05 -11.71
CA ALA A 76 8.04 -9.04 -10.66
C ALA A 76 7.18 -7.85 -11.12
N HIS A 77 7.29 -7.44 -12.39
CA HIS A 77 6.44 -6.41 -12.98
C HIS A 77 4.98 -6.86 -13.08
N ASP A 78 4.72 -8.07 -13.56
CA ASP A 78 3.37 -8.63 -13.67
C ASP A 78 2.73 -8.78 -12.28
N ALA A 79 3.49 -9.23 -11.29
CA ALA A 79 3.04 -9.31 -9.90
C ALA A 79 2.73 -7.93 -9.30
N ALA A 80 3.56 -6.92 -9.58
CA ALA A 80 3.32 -5.55 -9.14
C ALA A 80 2.07 -4.94 -9.80
N THR A 81 1.87 -5.19 -11.09
CA THR A 81 0.68 -4.73 -11.84
C THR A 81 -0.59 -5.40 -11.32
N ALA A 82 -0.55 -6.71 -11.06
CA ALA A 82 -1.67 -7.45 -10.46
C ALA A 82 -1.98 -6.96 -9.03
N ALA A 83 -0.95 -6.74 -8.21
CA ALA A 83 -1.13 -6.20 -6.86
C ALA A 83 -1.72 -4.79 -6.88
N PHE A 84 -1.25 -3.91 -7.78
CA PHE A 84 -1.79 -2.57 -7.96
C PHE A 84 -3.26 -2.61 -8.40
N ALA A 85 -3.60 -3.46 -9.38
CA ALA A 85 -4.97 -3.65 -9.84
C ALA A 85 -5.88 -4.13 -8.70
N ALA A 86 -5.44 -5.11 -7.91
CA ALA A 86 -6.19 -5.62 -6.77
C ALA A 86 -6.37 -4.56 -5.67
N VAL A 87 -5.35 -3.77 -5.35
CA VAL A 87 -5.45 -2.66 -4.40
C VAL A 87 -6.43 -1.60 -4.90
N SER A 88 -6.36 -1.26 -6.19
CA SER A 88 -7.28 -0.30 -6.81
C SER A 88 -8.73 -0.79 -6.74
N GLU A 89 -8.98 -2.06 -7.09
CA GLU A 89 -10.31 -2.68 -7.04
C GLU A 89 -10.85 -2.73 -5.60
N ASN A 90 -10.03 -3.13 -4.63
CA ASN A 90 -10.44 -3.18 -3.23
C ASN A 90 -10.73 -1.80 -2.64
N THR A 91 -9.93 -0.80 -3.01
CA THR A 91 -10.13 0.60 -2.58
C THR A 91 -11.42 1.15 -3.19
N ASP A 92 -11.67 0.84 -4.46
CA ASP A 92 -12.88 1.21 -5.18
C ASP A 92 -14.14 0.53 -4.60
N SER A 93 -14.05 -0.76 -4.28
CA SER A 93 -15.11 -1.51 -3.59
C SER A 93 -15.42 -0.93 -2.21
N LEU A 94 -14.41 -0.68 -1.38
CA LEU A 94 -14.59 -0.11 -0.04
C LEU A 94 -15.17 1.31 -0.10
N SER A 95 -14.71 2.14 -1.04
CA SER A 95 -15.24 3.49 -1.20
C SER A 95 -16.70 3.48 -1.68
N ARG A 96 -17.10 2.56 -2.58
CA ARG A 96 -18.52 2.36 -2.92
C ARG A 96 -19.33 1.90 -1.71
N PHE A 97 -18.78 0.99 -0.90
CA PHE A 97 -19.43 0.57 0.33
C PHE A 97 -19.66 1.74 1.27
N ILE A 98 -18.66 2.60 1.49
CA ILE A 98 -18.78 3.82 2.32
C ILE A 98 -19.95 4.69 1.82
N GLN A 99 -20.01 4.97 0.51
CA GLN A 99 -21.10 5.78 -0.06
C GLN A 99 -22.47 5.08 0.04
N SER A 100 -22.51 3.75 -0.05
CA SER A 100 -23.76 3.00 0.17
C SER A 100 -24.30 3.11 1.60
N GLN A 101 -23.41 3.32 2.58
CA GLN A 101 -23.78 3.49 3.98
C GLN A 101 -24.11 4.95 4.32
N ASN A 102 -23.47 5.90 3.63
CA ASN A 102 -23.74 7.32 3.78
C ASN A 102 -23.60 8.06 2.44
N GLY A 103 -24.74 8.42 1.86
CA GLY A 103 -24.81 9.14 0.58
C GLY A 103 -24.28 10.59 0.64
N ASP A 104 -24.11 11.16 1.84
CA ASP A 104 -23.54 12.50 2.01
C ASP A 104 -22.02 12.52 1.81
N VAL A 105 -21.36 11.34 1.92
CA VAL A 105 -19.91 11.24 1.70
C VAL A 105 -19.64 11.28 0.20
N ASN A 106 -19.01 12.36 -0.24
CA ASN A 106 -18.62 12.49 -1.63
C ASN A 106 -17.59 11.44 -2.05
N ARG A 107 -17.45 11.22 -3.36
CA ARG A 107 -16.63 10.15 -3.92
C ARG A 107 -15.16 10.27 -3.56
N GLU A 108 -14.63 11.48 -3.57
CA GLU A 108 -13.23 11.78 -3.24
C GLU A 108 -12.93 11.43 -1.78
N SER A 109 -13.75 11.92 -0.84
CA SER A 109 -13.64 11.59 0.58
C SER A 109 -13.76 10.10 0.83
N ALA A 110 -14.69 9.41 0.16
CA ALA A 110 -14.83 7.96 0.29
C ALA A 110 -13.57 7.20 -0.18
N LEU A 111 -12.90 7.65 -1.25
CA LEU A 111 -11.63 7.10 -1.72
C LEU A 111 -10.48 7.36 -0.73
N VAL A 112 -10.41 8.57 -0.18
CA VAL A 112 -9.41 8.90 0.86
C VAL A 112 -9.63 8.01 2.09
N GLN A 113 -10.87 7.88 2.55
CA GLN A 113 -11.20 7.01 3.68
C GLN A 113 -10.88 5.54 3.40
N ALA A 114 -11.20 5.03 2.20
CA ALA A 114 -10.89 3.65 1.82
C ALA A 114 -9.39 3.36 1.85
N ASN A 115 -8.57 4.25 1.27
CA ASN A 115 -7.11 4.17 1.35
C ASN A 115 -6.61 4.24 2.80
N ALA A 116 -7.16 5.16 3.60
CA ALA A 116 -6.80 5.31 5.01
C ALA A 116 -7.11 4.04 5.82
N PHE A 117 -8.27 3.41 5.62
CA PHE A 117 -8.60 2.16 6.29
C PHE A 117 -7.59 1.04 5.97
N TRP A 118 -7.27 0.83 4.70
CA TRP A 118 -6.23 -0.15 4.33
C TRP A 118 -4.87 0.18 4.95
N LYS A 119 -4.43 1.42 4.81
CA LYS A 119 -3.14 1.91 5.36
C LYS A 119 -3.05 1.68 6.87
N TYR A 120 -4.07 2.08 7.63
CA TYR A 120 -4.03 2.05 9.09
C TYR A 120 -4.44 0.70 9.68
N SER A 121 -5.21 -0.12 8.97
CA SER A 121 -5.40 -1.54 9.28
C SER A 121 -4.05 -2.26 9.31
N LEU A 122 -3.24 -2.09 8.27
CA LEU A 122 -1.91 -2.70 8.16
C LEU A 122 -0.92 -2.08 9.16
N LYS A 123 -0.85 -0.75 9.24
CA LYS A 123 0.09 -0.05 10.13
C LYS A 123 -0.09 -0.43 11.60
N TYR A 124 -1.34 -0.55 12.06
CA TYR A 124 -1.64 -0.79 13.47
C TYR A 124 -2.09 -2.24 13.77
N ASN A 125 -2.04 -3.11 12.77
CA ASN A 125 -2.44 -4.51 12.86
C ASN A 125 -3.86 -4.68 13.45
N VAL A 126 -4.81 -3.91 12.91
CA VAL A 126 -6.23 -3.99 13.29
C VAL A 126 -7.02 -4.56 12.13
N PRO A 127 -7.93 -5.53 12.34
CA PRO A 127 -8.75 -6.08 11.26
C PRO A 127 -9.50 -4.98 10.50
N LEU A 128 -9.42 -5.01 9.17
CA LEU A 128 -10.02 -4.00 8.30
C LEU A 128 -11.54 -3.94 8.48
N ASP A 129 -12.20 -5.09 8.57
CA ASP A 129 -13.64 -5.17 8.77
C ASP A 129 -14.06 -4.50 10.09
N LEU A 130 -13.25 -4.65 11.13
CA LEU A 130 -13.47 -4.05 12.44
C LEU A 130 -13.35 -2.51 12.40
N ILE A 131 -12.28 -1.95 11.85
CA ILE A 131 -12.13 -0.48 11.80
C ILE A 131 -13.21 0.18 10.95
N VAL A 132 -13.62 -0.45 9.85
CA VAL A 132 -14.70 0.04 8.97
C VAL A 132 -16.05 -0.04 9.70
N ALA A 133 -16.30 -1.14 10.43
CA ALA A 133 -17.52 -1.27 11.22
C ALA A 133 -17.60 -0.26 12.38
N VAL A 134 -16.47 0.07 13.01
CA VAL A 134 -16.36 1.14 14.02
C VAL A 134 -16.70 2.48 13.37
N ALA A 135 -16.05 2.86 12.28
CA ALA A 135 -16.32 4.14 11.60
C ALA A 135 -17.79 4.29 11.16
N ASN A 136 -18.40 3.22 10.64
CA ASN A 136 -19.82 3.21 10.31
C ASN A 136 -20.70 3.45 11.55
N THR A 137 -20.34 2.83 12.68
CA THR A 137 -21.08 2.94 13.94
C THR A 137 -20.95 4.31 14.60
N GLU A 138 -19.79 4.94 14.46
CA GLU A 138 -19.43 6.19 15.12
C GLU A 138 -20.01 7.41 14.40
N SER A 139 -19.79 7.52 13.10
CA SER A 139 -20.16 8.73 12.34
C SER A 139 -20.95 8.45 11.06
N HIS A 140 -21.21 7.18 10.75
CA HIS A 140 -21.59 6.77 9.39
C HIS A 140 -20.60 7.33 8.35
N PHE A 141 -19.29 7.24 8.62
CA PHE A 141 -18.23 7.73 7.73
C PHE A 141 -18.19 9.25 7.48
N ARG A 142 -18.90 10.05 8.29
CA ARG A 142 -18.93 11.51 8.13
C ARG A 142 -17.65 12.13 8.74
N PRO A 143 -16.76 12.76 7.94
CA PRO A 143 -15.51 13.33 8.47
C PRO A 143 -15.73 14.51 9.39
N GLU A 144 -16.70 15.37 9.08
CA GLU A 144 -16.98 16.58 9.86
C GLU A 144 -17.84 16.32 11.12
N ALA A 145 -18.08 15.05 11.47
CA ALA A 145 -18.95 14.70 12.58
C ALA A 145 -18.38 15.17 13.92
N ARG A 146 -19.22 15.86 14.71
CA ARG A 146 -18.93 16.28 16.08
C ARG A 146 -20.07 15.86 17.01
N SER A 147 -19.74 15.15 18.09
CA SER A 147 -20.72 14.82 19.12
C SER A 147 -20.83 15.92 20.18
N PRO A 148 -21.96 16.02 20.91
CA PRO A 148 -22.10 16.95 22.03
C PRO A 148 -21.03 16.77 23.13
N ALA A 149 -20.44 15.58 23.25
CA ALA A 149 -19.39 15.30 24.23
C ALA A 149 -18.00 15.80 23.80
N GLY A 150 -17.83 16.17 22.52
CA GLY A 150 -16.57 16.59 21.91
C GLY A 150 -15.81 15.46 21.21
N ALA A 151 -16.49 14.41 20.77
CA ALA A 151 -15.88 13.42 19.88
C ALA A 151 -15.91 13.95 18.45
N ALA A 152 -14.81 13.79 17.71
CA ALA A 152 -14.65 14.39 16.38
C ALA A 152 -14.21 13.35 15.33
N GLY A 153 -14.63 13.55 14.09
CA GLY A 153 -14.11 12.80 12.95
C GLY A 153 -14.87 11.54 12.59
N VAL A 154 -14.37 10.87 11.54
CA VAL A 154 -14.88 9.60 11.01
C VAL A 154 -15.01 8.53 12.10
N MET A 155 -14.06 8.46 13.03
CA MET A 155 -14.04 7.45 14.09
C MET A 155 -14.36 8.01 15.49
N GLN A 156 -14.92 9.23 15.57
CA GLN A 156 -15.36 9.90 16.80
C GLN A 156 -14.33 9.83 17.95
N VAL A 157 -13.16 10.43 17.73
CA VAL A 157 -12.08 10.47 18.72
C VAL A 157 -12.24 11.65 19.66
N MET A 158 -12.06 11.42 20.96
CA MET A 158 -12.10 12.45 22.01
C MET A 158 -10.74 13.12 22.18
N TRP A 159 -10.53 14.29 21.57
CA TRP A 159 -9.26 15.04 21.65
C TRP A 159 -8.80 15.28 23.08
N ARG A 160 -9.69 15.78 23.95
CA ARG A 160 -9.42 16.08 25.37
C ARG A 160 -8.85 14.89 26.16
N VAL A 161 -9.14 13.65 25.74
CA VAL A 161 -8.67 12.44 26.42
C VAL A 161 -7.33 11.95 25.85
N HIS A 162 -7.07 12.20 24.57
CA HIS A 162 -5.99 11.54 23.82
C HIS A 162 -4.95 12.48 23.21
N ALA A 163 -5.07 13.80 23.40
CA ALA A 163 -4.21 14.81 22.77
C ALA A 163 -2.71 14.47 22.81
N GLY A 164 -2.15 14.14 23.98
CA GLY A 164 -0.72 13.84 24.09
C GLY A 164 -0.27 12.62 23.26
N LEU A 165 -1.10 11.58 23.16
CA LEU A 165 -0.83 10.43 22.31
C LEU A 165 -0.95 10.78 20.83
N LEU A 166 -1.98 11.55 20.47
CA LEU A 166 -2.25 11.96 19.09
C LEU A 166 -1.14 12.86 18.54
N GLN A 167 -0.71 13.84 19.34
CA GLN A 167 0.40 14.74 19.01
C GLN A 167 1.71 13.99 18.81
N ALA A 168 2.01 13.00 19.66
CA ALA A 168 3.16 12.12 19.49
C ALA A 168 3.12 11.29 18.19
N ASN A 169 1.97 11.23 17.51
CA ASN A 169 1.77 10.51 16.24
C ASN A 169 1.43 11.45 15.07
N GLY A 170 1.69 12.75 15.20
CA GLY A 170 1.56 13.73 14.11
C GLY A 170 0.18 14.35 13.93
N ILE A 171 -0.75 14.13 14.87
CA ILE A 171 -2.08 14.76 14.88
C ILE A 171 -2.04 15.87 15.94
N MET A 172 -1.92 17.11 15.48
CA MET A 172 -1.41 18.22 16.29
C MET A 172 -2.49 18.99 17.03
N LYS A 173 -3.71 19.01 16.46
CA LYS A 173 -4.87 19.73 16.99
C LYS A 173 -6.18 18.95 16.76
N GLU A 174 -7.25 19.37 17.42
CA GLU A 174 -8.56 18.69 17.32
C GLU A 174 -9.14 18.73 15.90
N GLU A 175 -8.92 19.82 15.16
CA GLU A 175 -9.42 19.99 13.80
C GLU A 175 -8.83 18.96 12.84
N ASP A 176 -7.64 18.44 13.13
CA ASP A 176 -7.03 17.37 12.35
C ASP A 176 -7.87 16.08 12.40
N LEU A 177 -8.69 15.88 13.43
CA LEU A 177 -9.59 14.72 13.49
C LEU A 177 -10.74 14.81 12.47
N LEU A 178 -11.05 16.02 11.97
CA LEU A 178 -12.07 16.21 10.94
C LEU A 178 -11.57 15.89 9.53
N ASP A 179 -10.25 15.81 9.34
CA ASP A 179 -9.69 15.28 8.11
C ASP A 179 -9.97 13.77 8.03
N PRO A 180 -10.49 13.27 6.89
CA PRO A 180 -10.88 11.86 6.77
C PRO A 180 -9.73 10.89 7.00
N GLU A 181 -8.51 11.20 6.55
CA GLU A 181 -7.36 10.32 6.75
C GLU A 181 -6.91 10.35 8.22
N MET A 182 -6.71 11.54 8.78
CA MET A 182 -6.20 11.71 10.14
C MET A 182 -7.21 11.24 11.20
N GLY A 183 -8.51 11.44 10.99
CA GLY A 183 -9.56 10.89 11.84
C GLY A 183 -9.55 9.35 11.89
N ILE A 184 -9.32 8.69 10.75
CA ILE A 184 -9.16 7.22 10.68
C ILE A 184 -7.83 6.79 11.32
N ALA A 185 -6.75 7.55 11.11
CA ALA A 185 -5.46 7.30 11.72
C ALA A 185 -5.55 7.31 13.25
N ALA A 186 -6.21 8.32 13.82
CA ALA A 186 -6.43 8.47 15.25
C ALA A 186 -7.26 7.32 15.84
N GLY A 187 -8.41 7.02 15.22
CA GLY A 187 -9.29 5.96 15.70
C GLY A 187 -8.64 4.58 15.62
N SER A 188 -7.94 4.29 14.52
CA SER A 188 -7.23 3.02 14.33
C SER A 188 -6.09 2.84 15.33
N LEU A 189 -5.34 3.91 15.63
CA LEU A 189 -4.30 3.92 16.67
C LEU A 189 -4.87 3.58 18.05
N LEU A 190 -5.97 4.25 18.44
CA LEU A 190 -6.60 4.02 19.73
C LEU A 190 -7.17 2.61 19.85
N LEU A 191 -7.87 2.15 18.82
CA LEU A 191 -8.45 0.82 18.80
C LEU A 191 -7.37 -0.27 18.89
N SER A 192 -6.27 -0.14 18.14
CA SER A 192 -5.12 -1.04 18.24
C SER A 192 -4.58 -1.14 19.66
N ARG A 193 -4.41 0.01 20.33
CA ARG A 193 -3.94 0.05 21.72
C ARG A 193 -4.89 -0.67 22.67
N TYR A 194 -6.20 -0.49 22.50
CA TYR A 194 -7.18 -1.18 23.34
C TYR A 194 -7.24 -2.68 23.03
N LEU A 195 -7.17 -3.09 21.77
CA LEU A 195 -7.10 -4.51 21.41
C LEU A 195 -5.88 -5.18 22.05
N LYS A 196 -4.71 -4.52 21.98
CA LYS A 196 -3.49 -5.01 22.62
C LYS A 196 -3.58 -5.05 24.14
N ALA A 197 -4.19 -4.05 24.77
CA ALA A 197 -4.26 -3.95 26.23
C ALA A 197 -5.24 -4.95 26.85
N TYR A 198 -6.35 -5.23 26.17
CA TYR A 198 -7.42 -6.08 26.72
C TYR A 198 -7.35 -7.53 26.24
N GLY A 199 -6.77 -7.81 25.06
CA GLY A 199 -6.72 -9.15 24.48
C GLY A 199 -8.08 -9.73 24.03
N ASP A 200 -9.19 -9.10 24.43
CA ASP A 200 -10.55 -9.39 24.02
C ASP A 200 -11.14 -8.22 23.22
N THR A 201 -11.66 -8.51 22.03
CA THR A 201 -12.21 -7.51 21.10
C THR A 201 -13.40 -6.79 21.72
N LYS A 202 -14.29 -7.50 22.43
CA LYS A 202 -15.50 -6.90 22.99
C LYS A 202 -15.15 -5.93 24.13
N ALA A 203 -14.22 -6.30 25.01
CA ALA A 203 -13.71 -5.43 26.06
C ALA A 203 -12.98 -4.20 25.50
N ALA A 204 -12.13 -4.38 24.48
CA ALA A 204 -11.43 -3.29 23.80
C ALA A 204 -12.41 -2.28 23.17
N LEU A 205 -13.45 -2.77 22.50
CA LEU A 205 -14.51 -1.94 21.94
C LEU A 205 -15.31 -1.21 23.03
N GLY A 206 -15.59 -1.87 24.16
CA GLY A 206 -16.20 -1.22 25.32
C GLY A 206 -15.37 -0.05 25.84
N ARG A 207 -14.04 -0.23 25.91
CA ARG A 207 -13.11 0.84 26.29
C ARG A 207 -13.06 1.97 25.26
N TYR A 208 -13.05 1.64 23.97
CA TYR A 208 -13.08 2.61 22.88
C TYR A 208 -14.32 3.50 22.96
N TYR A 209 -15.50 2.89 23.15
CA TYR A 209 -16.77 3.59 23.29
C TYR A 209 -16.90 4.41 24.58
N GLY A 210 -16.21 4.00 25.66
CA GLY A 210 -16.35 4.63 26.97
C GLY A 210 -17.66 4.27 27.68
N GLY A 211 -18.23 3.09 27.39
CA GLY A 211 -19.51 2.66 27.94
C GLY A 211 -19.69 1.14 27.95
N SER A 212 -20.95 0.67 27.95
CA SER A 212 -21.24 -0.76 27.99
C SER A 212 -20.71 -1.51 26.77
N ALA A 213 -19.75 -2.41 27.02
CA ALA A 213 -19.15 -3.27 25.99
C ALA A 213 -20.20 -4.10 25.23
N THR A 214 -21.24 -4.59 25.92
CA THR A 214 -22.31 -5.38 25.30
C THR A 214 -23.18 -4.54 24.37
N VAL A 215 -23.57 -3.34 24.79
CA VAL A 215 -24.39 -2.44 23.95
C VAL A 215 -23.62 -2.06 22.70
N TYR A 216 -22.35 -1.68 22.85
CA TYR A 216 -21.52 -1.26 21.74
C TYR A 216 -21.19 -2.41 20.79
N TRP A 217 -20.87 -3.61 21.32
CA TRP A 217 -20.69 -4.82 20.53
C TRP A 217 -21.90 -5.11 19.63
N ASN A 218 -23.11 -5.00 20.15
CA ASN A 218 -24.33 -5.25 19.37
C ASN A 218 -24.51 -4.24 18.20
N ARG A 219 -24.00 -3.02 18.34
CA ARG A 219 -23.99 -2.03 17.24
C ARG A 219 -22.93 -2.41 16.20
N ILE A 220 -21.72 -2.73 16.66
CA ILE A 220 -20.58 -3.09 15.81
C ILE A 220 -20.84 -4.39 15.05
N SER A 221 -21.40 -5.42 15.69
CA SER A 221 -21.64 -6.73 15.07
C SER A 221 -22.58 -6.66 13.86
N ARG A 222 -23.59 -5.78 13.90
CA ARG A 222 -24.47 -5.49 12.75
C ARG A 222 -23.70 -4.88 11.59
N ASN A 223 -22.83 -3.91 11.86
CA ASN A 223 -22.02 -3.27 10.82
C ASN A 223 -20.90 -4.20 10.30
N LEU A 224 -20.32 -5.05 11.14
CA LEU A 224 -19.40 -6.12 10.73
C LEU A 224 -20.07 -7.06 9.73
N ALA A 225 -21.30 -7.49 9.99
CA ALA A 225 -22.05 -8.34 9.06
C ALA A 225 -22.25 -7.66 7.70
N LYS A 226 -22.55 -6.35 7.67
CA LYS A 226 -22.65 -5.58 6.41
C LYS A 226 -21.33 -5.57 5.64
N VAL A 227 -20.21 -5.30 6.31
CA VAL A 227 -18.89 -5.25 5.66
C VAL A 227 -18.52 -6.61 5.07
N LYS A 228 -18.77 -7.70 5.81
CA LYS A 228 -18.52 -9.07 5.34
C LYS A 228 -19.40 -9.44 4.15
N ASN A 229 -20.69 -9.07 4.19
CA ASN A 229 -21.64 -9.35 3.11
C ASN A 229 -21.33 -8.56 1.84
N ALA A 230 -20.83 -7.34 1.97
CA ALA A 230 -20.44 -6.51 0.84
C ALA A 230 -19.19 -7.01 0.11
N ARG A 231 -18.52 -8.07 0.61
CA ARG A 231 -17.29 -8.65 0.03
C ARG A 231 -16.22 -7.60 -0.25
N VAL A 232 -16.20 -6.54 0.57
CA VAL A 232 -15.22 -5.44 0.48
C VAL A 232 -13.80 -5.95 0.70
N VAL A 233 -13.68 -7.11 1.35
CA VAL A 233 -12.43 -7.86 1.52
C VAL A 233 -12.56 -9.11 0.68
N ALA A 234 -11.91 -9.14 -0.50
CA ALA A 234 -11.48 -10.42 -1.03
C ALA A 234 -10.56 -11.03 0.03
N ALA A 235 -10.88 -12.22 0.52
CA ALA A 235 -10.03 -12.91 1.47
C ALA A 235 -8.62 -13.03 0.85
N PHE A 236 -7.66 -12.30 1.42
CA PHE A 236 -6.24 -12.44 1.12
C PHE A 236 -5.64 -13.50 2.03
#